data_AF-A0A958Z7F2-F1
#
_entry.id   AF-A0A958Z7F2-F1
#
_cell.length_a   1.000
_cell.length_b   1.000
_cell.length_c   1.000
_cell.angle_alpha   90.00
_cell.angle_beta   90.00
_cell.angle_gamma   90.00
#
_symmetry.space_group_name_H-M   'P 1'
#
loop_
_entity.id
_entity.type
_entity.pdbx_description
1 polymer ?
#
loop_
_entity_poly.entity_id
_entity_poly.type
_entity_poly.pdbx_seq_one_letter_code
_entity_poly.pdbx_strand_id
1 'polypeptide(L)'
;TFAIITTLDGSPFIASGGAYEYPSSGTFDDKLTAKKKQKWLSNYPDNGYESFFEQHRTGIPVISDVPQSDDMYVPGEFAYSVTGATGGVFPQRIVYPNTELSRNSNAPSIVEITVPVWWNN
;
A
#
# COMPACT_ATOMS: atom_id res chain seq x y z
N THR A 1 3.43 39.47 -1.14
CA THR A 1 2.61 38.86 -0.08
C THR A 1 2.71 37.37 -0.24
N PHE A 2 3.38 36.68 0.69
CA PHE A 2 3.47 35.22 0.67
C PHE A 2 2.07 34.64 0.90
N ALA A 3 1.65 33.70 0.05
CA ALA A 3 0.36 33.04 0.16
C ALA A 3 0.29 32.26 1.47
N ILE A 4 -0.78 32.49 2.22
CA ILE A 4 -1.14 31.78 3.44
C ILE A 4 -1.27 30.29 3.08
N ILE A 5 -0.57 29.44 3.84
CA ILE A 5 -0.81 27.99 3.85
C ILE A 5 -2.29 27.81 4.16
N THR A 6 -3.08 27.41 3.17
CA THR A 6 -4.43 26.90 3.42
C THR A 6 -4.27 25.73 4.37
N THR A 7 -4.83 25.86 5.57
CA THR A 7 -4.87 24.76 6.53
C THR A 7 -5.50 23.56 5.83
N LEU A 8 -4.73 22.49 5.63
CA LEU A 8 -5.25 21.24 5.10
C LEU A 8 -6.23 20.68 6.14
N ASP A 9 -7.53 20.79 5.86
CA ASP A 9 -8.59 20.26 6.71
C ASP A 9 -9.15 18.96 6.12
N GLY A 10 -8.91 17.86 6.83
CA GLY A 10 -9.40 16.53 6.46
C GLY A 10 -10.84 16.25 6.90
N SER A 11 -11.43 17.11 7.75
CA SER A 11 -12.75 16.89 8.35
C SER A 11 -13.86 16.64 7.32
N PRO A 12 -13.93 17.35 6.18
CA PRO A 12 -14.96 17.11 5.17
C PRO A 12 -14.91 15.70 4.57
N PHE A 13 -13.75 15.04 4.56
CA PHE A 13 -13.62 13.72 3.96
C PHE A 13 -14.14 12.59 4.86
N ILE A 14 -14.12 12.78 6.18
CA ILE A 14 -14.56 11.78 7.16
C ILE A 14 -15.95 12.07 7.75
N ALA A 15 -16.52 13.24 7.44
CA ALA A 15 -17.88 13.61 7.81
C ALA A 15 -18.91 12.74 7.10
N SER A 16 -20.19 12.84 7.50
CA SER A 16 -21.25 12.06 6.85
C SER A 16 -21.42 12.46 5.39
N GLY A 17 -21.47 11.47 4.50
CA GLY A 17 -21.44 11.65 3.04
C GLY A 17 -20.06 11.94 2.46
N GLY A 18 -19.01 11.99 3.30
CA GLY A 18 -17.63 12.19 2.87
C GLY A 18 -17.03 10.96 2.19
N ALA A 19 -16.03 11.18 1.32
CA ALA A 19 -15.38 10.11 0.55
C ALA A 19 -14.73 9.01 1.41
N TYR A 20 -14.41 9.31 2.66
CA TYR A 20 -13.82 8.40 3.64
C TYR A 20 -14.67 8.30 4.92
N GLU A 21 -15.99 8.53 4.83
CA GLU A 21 -16.90 8.29 5.94
C GLU A 21 -16.75 6.86 6.46
N TYR A 22 -16.66 6.69 7.78
CA TYR A 22 -16.62 5.37 8.38
C TYR A 22 -17.99 4.67 8.20
N PRO A 23 -18.04 3.46 7.62
CA PRO A 23 -19.31 2.77 7.41
C PRO A 23 -19.95 2.38 8.75
N SER A 24 -21.07 3.01 9.09
CA SER A 24 -21.85 2.71 10.31
C SER A 24 -22.70 1.44 10.14
N SER A 25 -23.17 1.18 8.92
CA SER A 25 -23.85 -0.04 8.49
C SER A 25 -22.90 -0.94 7.66
N GLY A 26 -23.41 -2.00 7.04
CA GLY A 26 -22.60 -2.95 6.25
C GLY A 26 -22.01 -4.10 7.06
N THR A 27 -21.12 -4.85 6.41
CA THR A 27 -20.47 -6.03 6.99
C THR A 27 -19.33 -5.66 7.93
N PHE A 28 -18.85 -6.65 8.69
CA PHE A 28 -17.62 -6.49 9.46
C PHE A 28 -16.43 -6.16 8.55
N ASP A 29 -16.36 -6.78 7.38
CA ASP A 29 -15.26 -6.62 6.43
C ASP A 29 -15.22 -5.23 5.81
N ASP A 30 -16.38 -4.61 5.56
CA ASP A 30 -16.46 -3.22 5.10
C ASP A 30 -15.84 -2.27 6.13
N LYS A 31 -16.20 -2.46 7.39
CA LYS A 31 -15.70 -1.69 8.53
C LYS A 31 -14.21 -1.92 8.77
N LEU A 32 -13.76 -3.17 8.63
CA LEU A 32 -12.35 -3.51 8.75
C LEU A 32 -11.53 -2.88 7.61
N THR A 33 -12.04 -2.95 6.38
CA THR A 33 -11.40 -2.38 5.20
C THR A 33 -11.22 -0.88 5.33
N ALA A 34 -12.25 -0.15 5.76
CA ALA A 34 -12.16 1.28 6.03
C ALA A 34 -11.04 1.60 7.04
N LYS A 35 -10.95 0.84 8.14
CA LYS A 35 -9.89 1.02 9.17
C LYS A 35 -8.49 0.74 8.61
N LYS A 36 -8.33 -0.31 7.81
CA LYS A 36 -7.02 -0.67 7.23
C LYS A 36 -6.56 0.36 6.19
N LYS A 37 -7.46 0.86 5.35
CA LYS A 37 -7.18 1.97 4.42
C LYS A 37 -6.73 3.23 5.17
N GLN A 38 -7.44 3.62 6.24
CA GLN A 38 -7.05 4.78 7.06
C GLN A 38 -5.70 4.58 7.76
N LYS A 39 -5.44 3.37 8.29
CA LYS A 39 -4.12 3.04 8.85
C LYS A 39 -3.02 3.18 7.81
N TRP A 40 -3.21 2.61 6.61
CA TRP A 40 -2.24 2.70 5.52
C TRP A 40 -1.94 4.16 5.13
N LEU A 41 -2.96 5.02 5.09
CA LEU A 41 -2.80 6.44 4.80
C LEU A 41 -2.07 7.18 5.93
N SER A 42 -2.36 6.85 7.19
CA SER A 42 -1.76 7.52 8.36
C SER A 42 -0.23 7.35 8.49
N ASN A 43 0.32 6.36 7.80
CA ASN A 43 1.75 6.12 7.74
C ASN A 43 2.50 7.05 6.77
N TYR A 44 1.81 7.81 5.91
CA TYR A 44 2.44 8.82 5.07
C TYR A 44 2.73 10.10 5.88
N PRO A 45 3.91 10.73 5.73
CA PRO A 45 5.00 10.40 4.80
C PRO A 45 6.09 9.49 5.36
N ASP A 46 6.25 9.40 6.67
CA ASP A 46 7.51 8.92 7.28
C ASP A 46 7.58 7.41 7.48
N ASN A 47 6.44 6.71 7.44
CA ASN A 47 6.31 5.31 7.82
C ASN A 47 5.89 4.41 6.64
N GLY A 48 6.34 4.74 5.44
CA GLY A 48 5.96 4.03 4.20
C GLY A 48 6.32 2.54 4.18
N TYR A 49 7.33 2.11 4.95
CA TYR A 49 7.66 0.69 5.09
C TYR A 49 6.59 -0.10 5.85
N GLU A 50 5.95 0.49 6.86
CA GLU A 50 4.79 -0.12 7.52
C GLU A 50 3.60 -0.21 6.57
N SER A 51 3.41 0.78 5.70
CA SER A 51 2.38 0.72 4.66
C SER A 51 2.61 -0.42 3.66
N PHE A 52 3.87 -0.68 3.30
CA PHE A 52 4.23 -1.83 2.48
C PHE A 52 3.87 -3.14 3.20
N PHE A 53 4.29 -3.33 4.44
CA PHE A 53 4.00 -4.56 5.18
C PHE A 53 2.51 -4.74 5.50
N GLU A 54 1.79 -3.67 5.81
CA GLU A 54 0.34 -3.72 6.04
C GLU A 54 -0.43 -4.13 4.78
N GLN A 55 -0.04 -3.62 3.61
CA GLN A 55 -0.66 -4.02 2.36
C GLN A 55 -0.43 -5.50 2.06
N HIS A 56 0.77 -6.03 2.32
CA HIS A 56 1.05 -7.45 2.16
C HIS A 56 0.19 -8.29 3.11
N ARG A 57 0.13 -7.88 4.39
CA ARG A 57 -0.59 -8.64 5.42
C ARG A 57 -2.11 -8.61 5.26
N THR A 58 -2.66 -7.58 4.62
CA THR A 58 -4.11 -7.34 4.59
C THR A 58 -4.73 -7.30 3.19
N GLY A 59 -3.92 -7.19 2.14
CA GLY A 59 -4.38 -6.92 0.78
C GLY A 59 -5.03 -5.54 0.63
N ILE A 60 -4.85 -4.63 1.59
CA ILE A 60 -5.51 -3.32 1.62
C ILE A 60 -4.45 -2.21 1.70
N PRO A 61 -4.49 -1.19 0.82
CA PRO A 61 -5.39 -1.04 -0.33
C PRO A 61 -5.30 -2.19 -1.35
N VAL A 62 -6.42 -2.46 -2.02
CA VAL A 62 -6.52 -3.52 -3.02
C VAL A 62 -5.69 -3.16 -4.24
N ILE A 63 -5.22 -4.18 -4.96
CA ILE A 63 -4.53 -4.01 -6.24
C ILE A 63 -5.59 -3.87 -7.32
N SER A 64 -5.45 -2.83 -8.14
CA SER A 64 -6.37 -2.56 -9.24
C SER A 64 -6.09 -3.49 -10.42
N ASP A 65 -7.15 -3.93 -11.09
CA ASP A 65 -7.06 -4.73 -12.32
C ASP A 65 -6.69 -3.89 -13.55
N VAL A 66 -6.75 -2.56 -13.43
CA VAL A 66 -6.52 -1.59 -14.52
C VAL A 66 -5.43 -0.57 -14.14
N PRO A 67 -4.71 0.01 -15.12
CA PRO A 67 -3.75 1.07 -14.85
C PRO A 67 -4.45 2.38 -14.45
N GLN A 68 -3.74 3.29 -13.76
CA GLN A 68 -4.32 4.59 -13.32
C GLN A 68 -4.74 5.51 -14.47
N SER A 69 -4.29 5.23 -15.69
CA SER A 69 -4.68 5.95 -16.90
C SER A 69 -6.02 5.50 -17.48
N ASP A 70 -6.59 4.41 -16.96
CA ASP A 70 -7.89 3.88 -17.38
C ASP A 70 -9.02 4.61 -16.65
N ASP A 71 -10.11 4.93 -17.36
CA ASP A 71 -11.28 5.60 -16.79
C ASP A 71 -12.00 4.72 -15.74
N MET A 72 -11.79 3.40 -15.78
CA MET A 72 -12.33 2.44 -14.81
C MET A 72 -11.51 2.34 -13.52
N TYR A 73 -10.37 3.03 -13.42
CA TYR A 73 -9.53 3.00 -12.22
C TYR A 73 -10.26 3.59 -11.01
N VAL A 74 -10.25 2.85 -9.90
CA VAL A 74 -10.83 3.31 -8.63
C VAL A 74 -9.76 4.05 -7.81
N PRO A 75 -9.94 5.35 -7.50
CA PRO A 75 -8.97 6.10 -6.72
C PRO A 75 -8.69 5.47 -5.35
N GLY A 76 -7.40 5.30 -5.05
CA GLY A 76 -6.92 4.72 -3.79
C GLY A 76 -6.56 3.23 -3.87
N GLU A 77 -6.71 2.60 -5.03
CA GLU A 77 -6.18 1.26 -5.29
C GLU A 77 -4.71 1.30 -5.73
N PHE A 78 -3.99 0.19 -5.54
CA PHE A 78 -2.64 0.02 -6.04
C PHE A 78 -2.64 -0.36 -7.51
N ALA A 79 -2.13 0.51 -8.37
CA ALA A 79 -1.90 0.19 -9.77
C ALA A 79 -0.46 -0.28 -9.99
N TYR A 80 -0.30 -1.28 -10.86
CA TYR A 80 1.03 -1.74 -11.26
C TYR A 80 1.78 -0.65 -12.04
N SER A 81 3.09 -0.54 -11.81
CA SER A 81 3.91 0.48 -12.45
C SER A 81 3.99 0.25 -13.97
N VAL A 82 3.83 1.31 -14.76
CA VAL A 82 3.89 1.28 -16.23
C VAL A 82 5.21 0.68 -16.73
N THR A 83 6.32 0.90 -16.01
CA THR A 83 7.66 0.39 -16.35
C THR A 83 8.09 -0.78 -15.46
N GLY A 84 7.17 -1.41 -14.73
CA GLY A 84 7.49 -2.50 -13.82
C GLY A 84 8.08 -3.72 -14.55
N ALA A 85 9.15 -4.29 -13.99
CA ALA A 85 9.89 -5.39 -14.60
C ALA A 85 9.45 -6.80 -14.15
N THR A 86 8.43 -6.91 -13.31
CA THR A 86 7.98 -8.16 -12.67
C THR A 86 6.75 -8.77 -13.36
N GLY A 87 6.43 -8.35 -14.59
CA GLY A 87 5.35 -8.94 -15.38
C GLY A 87 3.94 -8.77 -14.77
N GLY A 88 3.70 -7.69 -14.03
CA GLY A 88 2.42 -7.40 -13.37
C GLY A 88 2.34 -7.88 -11.93
N VAL A 89 3.34 -8.60 -11.42
CA VAL A 89 3.36 -9.11 -10.05
C VAL A 89 4.04 -8.12 -9.12
N PHE A 90 3.39 -7.73 -8.03
CA PHE A 90 3.99 -6.80 -7.08
C PHE A 90 5.14 -7.46 -6.29
N PRO A 91 6.24 -6.73 -6.01
CA PRO A 91 7.27 -7.15 -5.08
C PRO A 91 6.69 -7.54 -3.72
N GLN A 92 7.10 -8.70 -3.20
CA GLN A 92 6.64 -9.27 -1.93
C GLN A 92 7.70 -9.23 -0.80
N ARG A 93 8.93 -8.80 -1.12
CA ARG A 93 10.07 -8.70 -0.20
C ARG A 93 11.11 -7.70 -0.69
N ILE A 94 12.11 -7.42 0.14
CA ILE A 94 13.34 -6.75 -0.27
C ILE A 94 14.42 -7.82 -0.48
N VAL A 95 15.26 -7.64 -1.50
CA VAL A 95 16.37 -8.56 -1.80
C VAL A 95 17.44 -8.50 -0.72
N TYR A 96 18.14 -9.62 -0.50
CA TYR A 96 19.27 -9.65 0.41
C TYR A 96 20.38 -8.70 -0.08
N PRO A 97 21.06 -7.96 0.83
CA PRO A 97 22.15 -7.10 0.44
C PRO A 97 23.27 -7.87 -0.26
N ASN A 98 23.80 -7.33 -1.36
CA ASN A 98 24.87 -7.97 -2.13
C ASN A 98 26.15 -8.20 -1.29
N THR A 99 26.41 -7.35 -0.31
CA THR A 99 27.54 -7.51 0.61
C THR A 99 27.41 -8.76 1.49
N GLU A 100 26.19 -9.09 1.92
CA GLU A 100 25.93 -10.31 2.69
C GLU A 100 26.09 -11.55 1.79
N LEU A 101 25.54 -11.51 0.59
CA LEU A 101 25.63 -12.62 -0.36
C LEU A 101 27.07 -12.93 -0.79
N SER A 102 27.94 -11.91 -0.87
CA SER A 102 29.33 -12.08 -1.30
C SER A 102 30.32 -12.36 -0.16
N ARG A 103 30.00 -11.98 1.08
CA ARG A 103 30.94 -12.08 2.22
C ARG A 103 30.52 -13.07 3.30
N ASN A 104 29.27 -13.53 3.32
CA ASN A 104 28.75 -14.44 4.33
C ASN A 104 28.35 -15.78 3.68
N SER A 105 29.14 -16.83 3.93
CA SER A 105 28.86 -18.18 3.39
C SER A 105 27.58 -18.81 3.95
N ASN A 106 27.03 -18.26 5.04
CA ASN A 106 25.76 -18.70 5.63
C ASN A 106 24.56 -17.90 5.09
N ALA A 107 24.77 -16.93 4.18
CA ALA A 107 23.67 -16.17 3.62
C ALA A 107 22.68 -17.10 2.89
N PRO A 108 21.36 -16.92 3.04
CA PRO A 108 20.39 -17.69 2.30
C PRO A 108 20.57 -17.54 0.79
N SER A 109 20.18 -18.56 0.03
CA SER A 109 20.15 -18.47 -1.43
C SER A 109 19.24 -17.34 -1.90
N ILE A 110 19.60 -16.70 -3.01
CA ILE A 110 18.79 -15.64 -3.63
C ILE A 110 17.43 -16.22 -4.02
N VAL A 111 16.38 -15.48 -3.69
CA VAL A 111 14.99 -15.78 -4.04
C VAL A 111 14.43 -14.58 -4.80
N GLU A 112 13.52 -14.83 -5.74
CA GLU A 112 12.84 -13.76 -6.49
C GLU A 112 12.11 -12.80 -5.56
N ILE A 113 12.05 -11.53 -5.96
CA ILE A 113 11.39 -10.47 -5.17
C ILE A 113 9.87 -10.68 -5.05
N THR A 114 9.28 -11.49 -5.93
CA THR A 114 7.87 -11.87 -5.99
C THR A 114 7.49 -12.98 -5.01
N VAL A 115 8.46 -13.63 -4.35
CA VAL A 115 8.17 -14.68 -3.37
C VAL A 115 7.77 -14.06 -2.03
N PRO A 116 6.63 -14.44 -1.43
CA PRO A 116 6.16 -13.87 -0.18
C PRO A 116 7.09 -14.13 1.00
N VAL A 117 7.17 -13.18 1.93
CA VAL A 117 7.79 -13.37 3.24
C VAL A 117 6.96 -14.32 4.10
N TRP A 118 7.58 -14.96 5.09
CA TRP A 118 6.99 -16.09 5.84
C TRP A 118 5.64 -15.82 6.53
N TRP A 119 5.30 -14.57 6.82
CA TRP A 119 4.03 -14.17 7.46
C TRP A 119 2.96 -13.71 6.46
N ASN A 120 3.33 -13.57 5.19
CA ASN A 120 2.44 -13.14 4.12
C ASN A 120 1.88 -14.39 3.43
N ASN A 121 0.65 -14.77 3.81
CA ASN A 121 -0.02 -16.00 3.40
C ASN A 121 -1.19 -15.72 2.47
#